data_AF-A0A8S3J3H8-F1
#
_entry.id   AF-A0A8S3J3H8-F1
#
_cell.length_a   1.000
_cell.length_b   1.000
_cell.length_c   1.000
_cell.angle_alpha   90.00
_cell.angle_beta   90.00
_cell.angle_gamma   90.00
#
_symmetry.space_group_name_H-M   'P 1'
#
loop_
_entity.id
_entity.type
_entity.pdbx_description
1 polymer ?
#
loop_
_entity_poly.entity_id
_entity_poly.type
_entity_poly.pdbx_seq_one_letter_code
_entity_poly.pdbx_strand_id
1 'polypeptide(L)'
;CVNEFITPRAAALMSNIDKFLENLFQLANDTDSDVRKHVCRALVMLVEVRIERLIPHMQQIIEYMLLTSQDTDDAVALEACEFWLMIADQPICRDVLQPYLDKLLPVLCKNMKYSEIDIIILQGDIDEDEHIPDRIEDIRPRFPRSRTRQHTQHSLENNSTDQLNNATDTNNNSTTATPPNSQSDQHLPDEDDGEDDDDEGAGTSIHIHFYMN
;
A
#
# COMPACT_ATOMS: atom_id res chain seq x y z
N CYS A 1 -1.49 16.97 -12.75
CA CYS A 1 -2.87 17.20 -13.25
C CYS A 1 -3.62 18.11 -12.29
N VAL A 2 -4.79 18.68 -12.69
CA VAL A 2 -5.59 19.57 -11.83
C VAL A 2 -6.09 18.87 -10.55
N ASN A 3 -6.22 17.54 -10.60
CA ASN A 3 -6.62 16.70 -9.46
C ASN A 3 -5.72 16.89 -8.23
N GLU A 4 -4.44 17.20 -8.41
CA GLU A 4 -3.48 17.45 -7.32
C GLU A 4 -3.88 18.65 -6.43
N PHE A 5 -4.76 19.53 -6.90
CA PHE A 5 -5.24 20.67 -6.11
C PHE A 5 -6.47 20.34 -5.24
N ILE A 6 -7.06 19.15 -5.38
CA ILE A 6 -8.25 18.71 -4.63
C ILE A 6 -7.88 18.43 -3.16
N THR A 7 -6.89 17.58 -2.91
CA THR A 7 -6.42 17.21 -1.55
C THR A 7 -5.98 18.40 -0.70
N PRO A 8 -5.12 19.34 -1.18
CA PRO A 8 -4.73 20.52 -0.39
C PRO A 8 -5.86 21.56 -0.27
N ARG A 9 -7.03 21.31 -0.88
CA ARG A 9 -8.20 22.20 -0.86
C ARG A 9 -7.87 23.61 -1.33
N ALA A 10 -7.16 23.72 -2.46
CA ALA A 10 -6.71 25.00 -3.00
C ALA A 10 -7.89 25.98 -3.12
N ALA A 11 -7.75 27.18 -2.54
CA ALA A 11 -8.84 28.15 -2.43
C ALA A 11 -9.48 28.49 -3.79
N ALA A 12 -8.66 28.64 -4.84
CA ALA A 12 -9.13 28.91 -6.20
C ALA A 12 -10.03 27.80 -6.75
N LEU A 13 -9.70 26.53 -6.47
CA LEU A 13 -10.51 25.37 -6.87
C LEU A 13 -11.81 25.33 -6.05
N MET A 14 -11.71 25.52 -4.73
CA MET A 14 -12.86 25.49 -3.83
C MET A 14 -13.89 26.58 -4.14
N SER A 15 -13.45 27.76 -4.59
CA SER A 15 -14.35 28.83 -5.05
C SER A 15 -15.00 28.57 -6.41
N ASN A 16 -14.46 27.64 -7.22
CA ASN A 16 -14.95 27.32 -8.55
C ASN A 16 -15.38 25.85 -8.68
N ILE A 17 -15.71 25.20 -7.57
CA ILE A 17 -15.97 23.76 -7.51
C ILE A 17 -17.14 23.34 -8.41
N ASP A 18 -18.17 24.17 -8.51
CA ASP A 18 -19.37 23.88 -9.30
C ASP A 18 -19.03 23.85 -10.80
N LYS A 19 -18.17 24.77 -11.26
CA LYS A 19 -17.64 24.75 -12.63
C LYS A 19 -16.72 23.56 -12.87
N PHE A 20 -15.91 23.19 -11.88
CA PHE A 20 -15.04 22.03 -11.99
C PHE A 20 -15.87 20.75 -12.18
N LEU A 21 -16.92 20.57 -11.38
CA LEU A 21 -17.86 19.45 -11.50
C LEU A 21 -18.56 19.41 -12.86
N GLU A 22 -19.02 20.57 -13.36
CA GLU A 22 -19.64 20.65 -14.69
C GLU A 22 -18.69 20.15 -15.80
N ASN A 23 -17.42 20.56 -15.74
CA ASN A 23 -16.41 20.11 -16.71
C ASN A 23 -16.09 18.61 -16.54
N LEU A 24 -16.05 18.09 -15.30
CA LEU A 24 -15.86 16.65 -15.07
C LEU A 24 -16.99 15.83 -15.71
N PHE A 25 -18.25 16.27 -15.57
CA PHE A 25 -19.38 15.57 -16.17
C PHE A 25 -19.38 15.63 -17.70
N GLN A 26 -18.85 16.71 -18.30
CA GLN A 26 -18.67 16.77 -19.75
C GLN A 26 -17.63 15.76 -20.24
N LEU A 27 -16.59 15.50 -19.44
CA LEU A 27 -15.50 14.57 -19.76
C LEU A 27 -15.81 13.12 -19.34
N ALA A 28 -16.90 12.87 -18.62
CA ALA A 28 -17.24 11.55 -18.09
C ALA A 28 -17.41 10.48 -19.19
N ASN A 29 -17.90 10.87 -20.37
CA ASN A 29 -18.10 9.96 -21.51
C ASN A 29 -17.01 10.12 -22.59
N ASP A 30 -15.82 10.62 -22.23
CA ASP A 30 -14.73 10.74 -23.18
C ASP A 30 -14.30 9.36 -23.71
N THR A 31 -13.90 9.32 -24.98
CA THR A 31 -13.41 8.10 -25.63
C THR A 31 -12.06 7.63 -25.07
N ASP A 32 -11.24 8.57 -24.59
CA ASP A 32 -9.93 8.28 -24.00
C ASP A 32 -10.07 7.70 -22.59
N SER A 33 -9.54 6.50 -22.36
CA SER A 33 -9.60 5.84 -21.07
C SER A 33 -8.77 6.55 -20.01
N ASP A 34 -7.66 7.20 -20.37
CA ASP A 34 -6.88 8.00 -19.41
C ASP A 34 -7.70 9.19 -18.91
N VAL A 35 -8.50 9.82 -19.77
CA VAL A 35 -9.39 10.91 -19.36
C VAL A 35 -10.44 10.40 -18.38
N ARG A 36 -11.14 9.29 -18.70
CA ARG A 36 -12.14 8.69 -17.81
C ARG A 36 -11.55 8.29 -16.46
N LYS A 37 -10.35 7.70 -16.46
CA LYS A 37 -9.57 7.35 -15.27
C LYS A 37 -9.35 8.57 -14.37
N HIS A 38 -8.89 9.68 -14.94
CA HIS A 38 -8.68 10.93 -14.19
C HIS A 38 -9.99 11.55 -13.69
N VAL A 39 -11.10 11.39 -14.41
CA VAL A 39 -12.43 11.82 -13.96
C VAL A 39 -12.88 10.99 -12.75
N CYS A 40 -12.77 9.67 -12.80
CA CYS A 40 -13.07 8.79 -11.67
C CYS A 40 -12.26 9.19 -10.44
N ARG A 41 -10.94 9.28 -10.58
CA ARG A 41 -10.05 9.71 -9.50
C ARG A 41 -10.42 11.06 -8.92
N ALA A 42 -10.74 12.04 -9.76
CA ALA A 42 -11.16 13.36 -9.29
C ALA A 42 -12.43 13.28 -8.44
N LEU A 43 -13.43 12.50 -8.87
CA LEU A 43 -14.67 12.30 -8.13
C LEU A 43 -14.44 11.58 -6.79
N VAL A 44 -13.58 10.56 -6.74
CA VAL A 44 -13.18 9.87 -5.50
C VAL A 44 -12.56 10.87 -4.51
N MET A 45 -11.57 11.64 -4.95
CA MET A 45 -10.94 12.67 -4.11
C MET A 45 -11.94 13.72 -3.62
N LEU A 46 -12.93 14.09 -4.45
CA LEU A 46 -13.96 15.06 -4.09
C LEU A 46 -14.94 14.52 -3.04
N VAL A 47 -15.26 13.22 -3.05
CA VAL A 47 -16.06 12.59 -1.99
C VAL A 47 -15.34 12.73 -0.65
N GLU A 48 -14.03 12.48 -0.62
CA GLU A 48 -13.22 12.58 0.59
C GLU A 48 -13.19 14.00 1.18
N VAL A 49 -12.93 15.01 0.33
CA VAL A 49 -12.68 16.38 0.84
C VAL A 49 -13.89 17.29 0.85
N ARG A 50 -14.94 17.01 0.05
CA ARG A 50 -16.04 17.96 -0.19
C ARG A 50 -17.39 17.31 -0.58
N ILE A 51 -17.77 16.20 0.04
CA ILE A 51 -19.02 15.49 -0.26
C ILE A 51 -20.28 16.38 -0.24
N GLU A 52 -20.35 17.38 0.65
CA GLU A 52 -21.49 18.30 0.76
C GLU A 52 -21.88 18.96 -0.57
N ARG A 53 -20.89 19.24 -1.42
CA ARG A 53 -21.11 19.84 -2.75
C ARG A 53 -21.51 18.81 -3.81
N LEU A 54 -21.24 17.52 -3.57
CA LEU A 54 -21.61 16.43 -4.46
C LEU A 54 -23.04 15.95 -4.23
N ILE A 55 -23.61 16.13 -3.03
CA ILE A 55 -24.96 15.67 -2.67
C ILE A 55 -26.03 16.00 -3.73
N PRO A 56 -26.10 17.22 -4.29
CA PRO A 56 -27.10 17.56 -5.32
C PRO A 56 -26.97 16.75 -6.62
N HIS A 57 -25.77 16.23 -6.90
CA HIS A 57 -25.41 15.48 -8.10
C HIS A 57 -25.17 13.99 -7.84
N MET A 58 -25.45 13.53 -6.62
CA MET A 58 -25.01 12.22 -6.15
C MET A 58 -25.64 11.08 -6.94
N GLN A 59 -26.90 11.23 -7.35
CA GLN A 59 -27.57 10.27 -8.21
C GLN A 59 -26.81 10.09 -9.54
N GLN A 60 -26.48 11.19 -10.23
CA GLN A 60 -25.75 11.10 -11.50
C GLN A 60 -24.36 10.51 -11.31
N ILE A 61 -23.67 10.87 -10.22
CA ILE A 61 -22.34 10.32 -9.88
C ILE A 61 -22.43 8.81 -9.68
N ILE A 62 -23.43 8.31 -8.94
CA ILE A 62 -23.58 6.87 -8.69
C ILE A 62 -23.93 6.10 -9.96
N GLU A 63 -24.85 6.64 -10.78
CA GLU A 63 -25.18 6.02 -12.06
C GLU A 63 -23.95 5.94 -12.97
N TYR A 64 -23.14 7.01 -13.01
CA TYR A 64 -21.88 7.03 -13.74
C TYR A 64 -20.87 6.03 -13.18
N MET A 65 -20.63 6.02 -11.86
CA MET A 65 -19.67 5.12 -11.23
C MET A 65 -20.09 3.65 -11.40
N LEU A 66 -21.39 3.34 -11.30
CA LEU A 66 -21.90 1.99 -11.51
C LEU A 66 -21.68 1.48 -12.93
N LEU A 67 -21.85 2.36 -13.93
CA LEU A 67 -21.51 2.05 -15.31
C LEU A 67 -20.00 1.87 -15.49
N THR A 68 -19.21 2.77 -14.90
CA THR A 68 -17.75 2.83 -15.08
C THR A 68 -17.02 1.71 -14.33
N SER A 69 -17.55 1.21 -13.22
CA SER A 69 -17.06 -0.01 -12.55
C SER A 69 -17.20 -1.28 -13.40
N GLN A 70 -17.84 -1.19 -14.57
CA GLN A 70 -17.97 -2.25 -15.57
C GLN A 70 -17.31 -1.86 -16.90
N ASP A 71 -16.44 -0.84 -16.91
CA ASP A 71 -15.67 -0.46 -18.10
C ASP A 71 -14.82 -1.65 -18.59
N THR A 72 -14.56 -1.67 -19.89
CA THR A 72 -13.71 -2.68 -20.53
C THR A 72 -12.24 -2.48 -20.23
N ASP A 73 -11.84 -1.26 -19.86
CA ASP A 73 -10.50 -0.95 -19.38
C ASP A 73 -10.46 -1.15 -17.86
N ASP A 74 -9.74 -2.19 -17.42
CA ASP A 74 -9.62 -2.55 -16.01
C ASP A 74 -9.05 -1.40 -15.16
N ALA A 75 -8.17 -0.56 -15.71
CA ALA A 75 -7.62 0.58 -14.97
C ALA A 75 -8.68 1.64 -14.68
N VAL A 76 -9.60 1.86 -15.63
CA VAL A 76 -10.75 2.77 -15.43
C VAL A 76 -11.74 2.16 -14.44
N ALA A 77 -12.05 0.87 -14.59
CA ALA A 77 -12.95 0.15 -13.70
C ALA A 77 -12.43 0.14 -12.25
N LEU A 78 -11.11 0.00 -12.07
CA LEU A 78 -10.45 0.03 -10.76
C LEU A 78 -10.61 1.38 -10.07
N GLU A 79 -10.31 2.49 -10.74
CA GLU A 79 -10.48 3.83 -10.16
C GLU A 79 -11.96 4.13 -9.84
N ALA A 80 -12.90 3.62 -10.66
CA ALA A 80 -14.32 3.72 -10.33
C ALA A 80 -14.69 2.87 -9.11
N CYS A 81 -14.02 1.74 -8.88
CA CYS A 81 -14.27 0.89 -7.71
C CYS A 81 -13.81 1.55 -6.39
N GLU A 82 -12.80 2.41 -6.42
CA GLU A 82 -12.37 3.18 -5.25
C GLU A 82 -13.49 4.09 -4.71
N PHE A 83 -14.40 4.55 -5.58
CA PHE A 83 -15.55 5.35 -5.16
C PHE A 83 -16.42 4.63 -4.13
N TRP A 84 -16.62 3.32 -4.29
CA TRP A 84 -17.48 2.55 -3.37
C TRP A 84 -16.87 2.43 -1.99
N LEU A 85 -15.55 2.29 -1.91
CA LEU A 85 -14.81 2.32 -0.64
C LEU A 85 -14.93 3.73 -0.02
N MET A 86 -14.69 4.77 -0.81
CA MET A 86 -14.70 6.14 -0.32
C MET A 86 -16.07 6.60 0.19
N ILE A 87 -17.17 6.26 -0.51
CA ILE A 87 -18.52 6.61 -0.06
C ILE A 87 -18.96 5.74 1.12
N ALA A 88 -18.45 4.51 1.28
CA ALA A 88 -18.80 3.64 2.40
C ALA A 88 -18.45 4.24 3.76
N ASP A 89 -17.36 5.01 3.83
CA ASP A 89 -16.92 5.71 5.04
C ASP A 89 -17.74 6.97 5.36
N GLN A 90 -18.64 7.37 4.46
CA GLN A 90 -19.42 8.60 4.61
C GLN A 90 -20.72 8.33 5.36
N PRO A 91 -21.15 9.21 6.29
CA PRO A 91 -22.36 8.99 7.08
C PRO A 91 -23.64 8.93 6.23
N ILE A 92 -23.63 9.52 5.03
CA ILE A 92 -24.77 9.51 4.10
C ILE A 92 -24.85 8.24 3.25
N CYS A 93 -23.86 7.35 3.33
CA CYS A 93 -23.72 6.15 2.49
C CYS A 93 -25.03 5.37 2.35
N ARG A 94 -25.64 5.03 3.49
CA ARG A 94 -26.85 4.22 3.53
C ARG A 94 -27.98 4.85 2.73
N ASP A 95 -28.28 6.12 2.97
CA ASP A 95 -29.43 6.80 2.37
C ASP A 95 -29.26 6.93 0.85
N VAL A 96 -28.02 7.14 0.43
CA VAL A 96 -27.67 7.38 -0.97
C VAL A 96 -27.57 6.05 -1.76
N LEU A 97 -26.95 5.01 -1.21
CA LEU A 97 -26.70 3.74 -1.91
C LEU A 97 -27.85 2.74 -1.80
N GLN A 98 -28.73 2.83 -0.79
CA GLN A 98 -29.86 1.92 -0.60
C GLN A 98 -30.67 1.64 -1.88
N PRO A 99 -31.04 2.62 -2.73
CA PRO A 99 -31.79 2.35 -3.96
C PRO A 99 -30.97 1.68 -5.08
N TYR A 100 -29.64 1.63 -4.99
CA TYR A 100 -28.75 1.08 -6.02
C TYR A 100 -28.13 -0.26 -5.63
N LEU A 101 -28.28 -0.69 -4.37
CA LEU A 101 -27.60 -1.86 -3.80
C LEU A 101 -27.84 -3.14 -4.60
N ASP A 102 -29.08 -3.37 -5.05
CA ASP A 102 -29.46 -4.56 -5.85
C ASP A 102 -28.68 -4.66 -7.16
N LYS A 103 -28.27 -3.52 -7.73
CA LYS A 103 -27.48 -3.45 -8.97
C LYS A 103 -25.98 -3.43 -8.68
N LEU A 104 -25.57 -2.78 -7.61
CA LEU A 104 -24.17 -2.63 -7.23
C LEU A 104 -23.54 -3.96 -6.76
N LEU A 105 -24.25 -4.72 -5.93
CA LEU A 105 -23.72 -5.97 -5.35
C LEU A 105 -23.27 -6.98 -6.42
N PRO A 106 -24.08 -7.31 -7.46
CA PRO A 106 -23.63 -8.22 -8.52
C PRO A 106 -22.39 -7.73 -9.27
N VAL A 107 -22.24 -6.42 -9.45
CA VAL A 107 -21.07 -5.81 -10.11
C VAL A 107 -19.82 -6.00 -9.25
N LEU A 108 -19.90 -5.67 -7.96
CA LEU A 108 -18.77 -5.85 -7.04
C LEU A 108 -18.37 -7.33 -6.93
N CYS A 109 -19.33 -8.25 -6.76
CA CYS A 109 -19.04 -9.68 -6.71
C CYS A 109 -18.43 -10.21 -8.01
N LYS A 110 -18.80 -9.66 -9.17
CA LYS A 110 -18.18 -10.01 -10.46
C LYS A 110 -16.71 -9.55 -10.49
N ASN A 111 -16.43 -8.34 -10.01
CA ASN A 111 -15.09 -7.75 -9.99
C ASN A 111 -14.14 -8.40 -8.97
N MET A 112 -14.66 -9.23 -8.05
CA MET A 112 -13.84 -10.01 -7.11
C MET A 112 -13.33 -11.35 -7.67
N LYS A 113 -13.72 -11.72 -8.89
CA LYS A 113 -13.21 -12.95 -9.52
C LYS A 113 -11.80 -12.72 -10.03
N TYR A 114 -10.89 -13.64 -9.73
CA TYR A 114 -9.55 -13.64 -10.31
C TYR A 114 -9.60 -13.63 -11.84
N SER A 115 -8.68 -12.88 -12.44
CA SER A 115 -8.45 -12.95 -13.87
C SER A 115 -7.81 -14.29 -14.26
N GLU A 116 -7.89 -14.66 -15.53
CA GLU A 116 -7.28 -15.91 -16.00
C GLU A 116 -5.75 -15.91 -15.81
N ILE A 117 -5.10 -14.74 -15.94
CA ILE A 117 -3.67 -14.60 -15.66
C ILE A 117 -3.37 -14.80 -14.17
N ASP A 118 -4.18 -14.23 -13.26
CA ASP A 118 -4.00 -14.42 -11.82
C ASP A 118 -4.19 -15.88 -11.42
N ILE A 119 -5.17 -16.57 -12.01
CA ILE A 119 -5.40 -18.00 -11.78
C ILE A 119 -4.16 -18.82 -12.21
N ILE A 120 -3.55 -18.50 -13.35
CA ILE A 120 -2.36 -19.19 -13.83
C ILE A 120 -1.17 -18.95 -12.90
N ILE A 121 -0.97 -17.70 -12.45
CA ILE A 121 0.11 -17.34 -11.52
C ILE A 121 -0.08 -18.10 -10.19
N LEU A 122 -1.29 -18.02 -9.62
CA LEU A 122 -1.63 -18.75 -8.39
C LEU A 122 -1.42 -20.25 -8.54
N GLN A 123 -1.70 -20.83 -9.71
CA GLN A 123 -1.48 -22.25 -9.95
C GLN A 123 0.00 -22.64 -10.03
N GLY A 124 0.87 -21.72 -10.47
CA GLY A 124 2.33 -21.92 -10.45
C GLY A 124 2.95 -21.80 -9.05
N ASP A 125 2.37 -20.96 -8.20
CA ASP A 125 2.78 -20.81 -6.78
C ASP A 125 2.28 -21.95 -5.88
N ILE A 126 1.46 -22.87 -6.40
CA ILE A 126 0.98 -24.07 -5.68
C ILE A 126 1.97 -25.24 -5.81
N ASP A 127 3.01 -25.12 -6.63
CA ASP A 127 4.08 -26.13 -6.62
C ASP A 127 4.66 -26.17 -5.18
N GLU A 128 4.35 -27.24 -4.43
CA GLU A 128 4.69 -27.43 -3.01
C GLU A 128 6.21 -27.55 -2.78
N ASP A 129 6.95 -26.48 -3.05
CA ASP A 129 8.40 -26.40 -2.91
C ASP A 129 8.84 -25.94 -1.51
N GLU A 130 7.91 -25.71 -0.59
CA GLU A 130 8.17 -25.38 0.82
C GLU A 130 9.11 -26.40 1.50
N HIS A 131 9.08 -27.66 1.06
CA HIS A 131 9.97 -28.72 1.56
C HIS A 131 11.24 -28.93 0.71
N ILE A 132 11.43 -28.15 -0.34
CA ILE A 132 12.59 -28.18 -1.22
C ILE A 132 13.57 -27.11 -0.74
N PRO A 133 14.79 -27.48 -0.30
CA PRO A 133 15.78 -26.49 0.10
C PRO A 133 16.17 -25.55 -1.05
N ASP A 134 16.23 -24.24 -0.78
CA ASP A 134 16.70 -23.22 -1.72
C ASP A 134 18.04 -23.61 -2.34
N ARG A 135 18.22 -23.31 -3.63
CA ARG A 135 19.53 -23.46 -4.26
C ARG A 135 20.44 -22.34 -3.77
N ILE A 136 21.75 -22.61 -3.73
CA ILE A 136 22.77 -21.62 -3.33
C ILE A 136 22.74 -20.36 -4.21
N GLU A 137 22.29 -20.49 -5.47
CA GLU A 137 22.13 -19.37 -6.41
C GLU A 137 20.95 -18.45 -6.10
N ASP A 138 19.94 -18.93 -5.38
CA ASP A 138 18.72 -18.18 -5.02
C ASP A 138 18.89 -17.38 -3.71
N ILE A 139 19.96 -17.66 -2.95
CA ILE A 139 20.29 -16.97 -1.71
C ILE A 139 20.92 -15.60 -2.04
N ARG A 140 20.17 -14.52 -1.81
CA ARG A 140 20.70 -13.15 -1.94
C ARG A 140 21.91 -12.93 -1.00
N PRO A 141 23.05 -12.43 -1.51
CA PRO A 141 24.23 -12.17 -0.70
C PRO A 141 23.93 -11.18 0.44
N ARG A 142 24.18 -11.58 1.69
CA ARG A 142 24.08 -10.69 2.86
C ARG A 142 25.47 -10.20 3.27
N PHE A 143 25.65 -8.88 3.36
CA PHE A 143 26.84 -8.26 3.93
C PHE A 143 26.57 -7.86 5.39
N PRO A 144 27.33 -8.37 6.37
CA PRO A 144 27.21 -7.93 7.76
C PRO A 144 27.45 -6.43 7.87
N ARG A 145 26.49 -5.68 8.44
CA ARG A 145 26.72 -4.30 8.86
C ARG A 145 27.41 -4.33 10.22
N SER A 146 28.62 -3.79 10.31
CA SER A 146 29.32 -3.64 11.58
C SER A 146 28.48 -2.75 12.51
N ARG A 147 27.87 -3.33 13.54
CA ARG A 147 27.29 -2.56 14.65
C ARG A 147 28.44 -1.77 15.29
N THR A 148 28.55 -0.47 15.00
CA THR A 148 29.28 0.46 15.86
C THR A 148 28.56 0.44 17.20
N ARG A 149 29.05 -0.36 18.15
CA ARG A 149 28.70 -0.21 19.56
C ARG A 149 29.10 1.22 19.96
N GLN A 150 28.14 2.14 19.93
CA GLN A 150 28.25 3.34 20.76
C GLN A 150 28.28 2.82 22.19
N HIS A 151 29.49 2.79 22.76
CA HIS A 151 29.69 2.51 24.15
C HIS A 151 28.91 3.58 24.93
N THR A 152 27.83 3.18 25.58
CA THR A 152 27.15 3.93 26.64
C THR A 152 28.15 4.14 27.77
N GLN A 153 28.91 5.23 27.68
CA GLN A 153 29.84 5.65 28.70
C GLN A 153 29.04 6.31 29.83
N HIS A 154 28.98 5.59 30.95
CA HIS A 154 28.55 6.10 32.24
C HIS A 154 29.31 7.39 32.59
N SER A 155 28.57 8.44 32.97
CA SER A 155 29.10 9.72 33.46
C SER A 155 30.19 9.55 34.52
N LEU A 156 31.34 10.20 34.30
CA LEU A 156 32.15 10.90 35.31
C LEU A 156 32.91 12.05 34.61
N GLU A 157 32.82 13.26 35.16
CA GLU A 157 33.45 14.51 34.71
C GLU A 157 34.99 14.46 34.77
N ASN A 158 35.69 14.97 33.74
CA ASN A 158 36.47 16.23 33.80
C ASN A 158 37.36 16.48 32.56
N ASN A 159 37.16 17.66 31.97
CA ASN A 159 38.14 18.63 31.46
C ASN A 159 39.37 18.19 30.63
N SER A 160 39.44 18.63 29.36
CA SER A 160 40.50 19.47 28.76
C SER A 160 40.87 19.10 27.30
N THR A 161 40.74 20.10 26.43
CA THR A 161 41.62 20.52 25.31
C THR A 161 42.05 19.54 24.19
N ASP A 162 41.70 19.97 22.98
CA ASP A 162 42.56 20.12 21.78
C ASP A 162 43.03 18.94 20.92
N GLN A 163 42.83 19.18 19.62
CA GLN A 163 43.71 18.92 18.47
C GLN A 163 43.67 17.55 17.75
N LEU A 164 43.10 17.63 16.54
CA LEU A 164 43.72 17.44 15.22
C LEU A 164 44.65 16.24 14.96
N ASN A 165 44.48 15.72 13.73
CA ASN A 165 45.45 15.01 12.88
C ASN A 165 45.72 13.54 13.22
N ASN A 166 46.08 12.65 12.31
CA ASN A 166 46.09 12.53 10.84
C ASN A 166 46.61 11.10 10.59
N ALA A 167 46.31 10.53 9.42
CA ALA A 167 47.06 9.50 8.67
C ALA A 167 47.89 8.42 9.40
N THR A 168 47.69 7.15 9.01
CA THR A 168 48.67 6.25 8.32
C THR A 168 48.13 4.82 8.35
N ASP A 169 47.82 4.24 7.18
CA ASP A 169 48.71 3.37 6.40
C ASP A 169 49.33 2.22 7.20
N THR A 170 49.05 0.97 6.79
CA THR A 170 50.06 0.05 6.21
C THR A 170 49.57 -1.42 6.32
N ASN A 171 49.20 -1.97 5.16
CA ASN A 171 49.75 -3.19 4.56
C ASN A 171 50.33 -4.30 5.47
N ASN A 172 49.89 -5.56 5.31
CA ASN A 172 50.72 -6.59 4.66
C ASN A 172 50.11 -8.01 4.68
N ASN A 173 50.26 -8.65 3.53
CA ASN A 173 50.13 -10.09 3.25
C ASN A 173 51.02 -10.97 4.13
N SER A 174 50.57 -12.20 4.44
CA SER A 174 51.24 -13.45 4.01
C SER A 174 50.57 -14.74 4.54
N THR A 175 50.21 -15.62 3.59
CA THR A 175 50.32 -17.09 3.56
C THR A 175 50.52 -17.90 4.85
N THR A 176 49.71 -18.95 5.05
CA THR A 176 50.09 -20.39 5.02
C THR A 176 48.92 -21.31 5.39
N ALA A 177 48.88 -22.50 4.80
CA ALA A 177 47.82 -23.51 4.97
C ALA A 177 48.29 -24.67 5.86
N THR A 178 47.48 -25.08 6.86
CA THR A 178 47.31 -26.50 7.31
C THR A 178 46.16 -26.65 8.33
N PRO A 179 45.25 -27.65 8.22
CA PRO A 179 44.41 -28.17 9.32
C PRO A 179 45.06 -29.45 9.94
N PRO A 180 44.53 -30.20 10.94
CA PRO A 180 43.18 -30.16 11.54
C PRO A 180 43.07 -30.33 13.09
N ASN A 181 41.85 -30.09 13.58
CA ASN A 181 41.15 -30.73 14.71
C ASN A 181 41.57 -30.44 16.17
N SER A 182 40.64 -29.88 16.96
CA SER A 182 40.22 -30.38 18.28
C SER A 182 38.98 -29.63 18.77
N GLN A 183 38.00 -30.41 19.20
CA GLN A 183 36.70 -30.01 19.75
C GLN A 183 36.83 -29.04 20.93
N SER A 184 36.00 -28.01 20.91
CA SER A 184 35.37 -27.51 22.13
C SER A 184 33.96 -27.08 21.76
N ASP A 185 33.01 -27.96 22.09
CA ASP A 185 31.60 -27.63 22.29
C ASP A 185 31.51 -26.37 23.16
N GLN A 186 31.06 -25.27 22.57
CA GLN A 186 30.50 -24.16 23.32
C GLN A 186 29.15 -23.86 22.69
N HIS A 187 28.14 -24.38 23.36
CA HIS A 187 26.74 -24.07 23.20
C HIS A 187 26.60 -22.54 23.16
N LEU A 188 26.37 -22.00 21.96
CA LEU A 188 25.86 -20.64 21.81
C LEU A 188 24.41 -20.67 22.33
N PRO A 189 24.00 -19.72 23.19
CA PRO A 189 22.58 -19.50 23.38
C PRO A 189 22.01 -18.95 22.07
N ASP A 190 20.96 -19.58 21.57
CA ASP A 190 20.11 -19.02 20.54
C ASP A 190 19.42 -17.78 21.14
N GLU A 191 20.05 -16.61 21.00
CA GLU A 191 19.37 -15.32 21.15
C GLU A 191 18.62 -15.07 19.85
N ASP A 192 17.41 -15.64 19.82
CA ASP A 192 16.29 -15.29 18.98
C ASP A 192 15.91 -13.82 19.24
N ASP A 193 16.62 -12.91 18.58
CA ASP A 193 16.20 -11.51 18.45
C ASP A 193 15.55 -11.34 17.06
N GLY A 194 14.43 -12.04 16.86
CA GLY A 194 13.38 -11.59 15.95
C GLY A 194 12.72 -10.35 16.55
N GLU A 195 13.26 -9.16 16.25
CA GLU A 195 12.48 -7.94 16.34
C GLU A 195 11.46 -7.97 15.19
N ASP A 196 10.33 -8.63 15.45
CA ASP A 196 9.09 -8.41 14.71
C ASP A 196 8.60 -7.00 15.07
N ASP A 197 8.93 -6.02 14.22
CA ASP A 197 8.18 -4.76 14.13
C ASP A 197 6.79 -5.07 13.53
N ASP A 198 5.92 -5.70 14.32
CA ASP A 198 4.49 -5.73 14.08
C ASP A 198 3.90 -4.36 14.47
N ASP A 199 3.78 -3.47 13.49
CA ASP A 199 2.86 -2.33 13.57
C ASP A 199 1.42 -2.85 13.56
N GLU A 200 0.90 -3.16 14.75
CA GLU A 200 -0.47 -3.58 15.01
C GLU A 200 -1.45 -2.41 14.77
N GLY A 201 -1.74 -2.13 13.50
CA GLY A 201 -2.83 -1.26 13.07
C GLY A 201 -4.18 -1.97 13.19
N ALA A 202 -4.85 -1.76 14.32
CA ALA A 202 -6.23 -2.13 14.67
C ALA A 202 -7.18 -2.47 13.49
N GLY A 203 -7.27 -3.76 13.14
CA GLY A 203 -8.34 -4.33 12.33
C GLY A 203 -9.47 -4.88 13.22
N THR A 204 -10.58 -4.16 13.33
CA THR A 204 -11.78 -4.64 14.00
C THR A 204 -12.45 -5.72 13.15
N SER A 205 -12.22 -7.00 13.49
CA SER A 205 -12.90 -8.12 12.84
C SER A 205 -14.35 -8.23 13.34
N ILE A 206 -15.31 -7.84 12.48
CA ILE A 206 -16.74 -8.01 12.72
C ILE A 206 -17.09 -9.49 12.45
N HIS A 207 -17.28 -10.25 13.53
CA HIS A 207 -17.74 -11.63 13.46
C HIS A 207 -19.27 -11.67 13.29
N ILE A 208 -19.76 -11.85 12.06
CA ILE A 208 -21.20 -12.07 11.80
C ILE A 208 -21.51 -13.56 11.92
N HIS A 209 -22.11 -13.95 13.05
CA HIS A 209 -22.71 -15.28 13.24
C HIS A 209 -24.07 -15.34 12.53
N PHE A 210 -24.18 -16.13 11.47
CA PHE A 210 -25.47 -16.56 10.93
C PHE A 210 -26.03 -17.69 11.82
N TYR A 211 -27.08 -17.39 12.59
CA TYR A 211 -27.98 -18.41 13.12
C TYR A 211 -29.09 -18.66 12.10
N MET A 212 -29.08 -19.85 11.50
CA MET A 212 -30.22 -20.40 10.77
C MET A 212 -31.34 -20.76 11.76
N ASN A 213 -32.55 -20.25 11.50
CA ASN A 213 -33.81 -20.86 11.91
C ASN A 213 -34.48 -21.44 10.67
#